data_AF-A6NY46-F1
#
_entry.id   AF-A6NY46-F1
#
_cell.length_a   1.000
_cell.length_b   1.000
_cell.length_c   1.000
_cell.angle_alpha   90.00
_cell.angle_beta   90.00
_cell.angle_gamma   90.00
#
_symmetry.space_group_name_H-M   'P 1'
#
loop_
_entity.id
_entity.type
_entity.pdbx_description
1 polymer ?
#
loop_
_entity_poly.entity_id
_entity_poly.type
_entity_poly.pdbx_seq_one_letter_code
_entity_poly.pdbx_strand_id
1 'polypeptide(L)'
;MKKFDLAGTLMHKDTPLADFVIKDGVAVEFKQLSTENSLFPFEMIDHPTGSRLVDALLARVVPETRQGLLERLEKVGIHGYNLSEILRFQNASCFDDKNWVRFSDGPQSWKELRTRLRYTTY
;
A
#
# COMPACT_ATOMS: atom_id res chain seq x y z
N MET A 1 10.90 -7.86 13.00
CA MET A 1 9.80 -7.64 12.04
C MET A 1 9.13 -6.33 12.39
N LYS A 2 8.85 -5.47 11.41
CA LYS A 2 8.20 -4.18 11.68
C LYS A 2 6.72 -4.44 11.98
N LYS A 3 6.19 -3.91 13.09
CA LYS A 3 4.80 -4.14 13.52
C LYS A 3 3.88 -3.10 12.89
N PHE A 4 2.80 -3.56 12.26
CA PHE A 4 1.74 -2.71 11.73
C PHE A 4 0.48 -3.52 11.45
N ASP A 5 -0.65 -2.84 11.44
CA ASP A 5 -1.96 -3.42 11.15
C ASP A 5 -2.54 -2.76 9.90
N LEU A 6 -2.99 -3.58 8.95
CA LEU A 6 -3.58 -3.09 7.71
C LEU A 6 -4.54 -4.11 7.13
N ALA A 7 -5.66 -3.66 6.57
CA ALA A 7 -6.58 -4.53 5.85
C ALA A 7 -7.10 -3.79 4.62
N GLY A 8 -7.31 -4.52 3.52
CA GLY A 8 -7.81 -3.95 2.28
C GLY A 8 -7.70 -4.92 1.11
N THR A 9 -7.93 -4.39 -0.08
CA THR A 9 -7.72 -5.11 -1.34
C THR A 9 -6.50 -4.54 -2.03
N LEU A 10 -5.52 -5.37 -2.38
CA LEU A 10 -4.47 -5.00 -3.32
C LEU A 10 -5.08 -4.89 -4.71
N MET A 11 -4.84 -3.77 -5.38
CA MET A 11 -5.42 -3.42 -6.67
C MET A 11 -4.32 -3.09 -7.68
N HIS A 12 -4.54 -3.41 -8.95
CA HIS A 12 -3.79 -2.85 -10.09
C HIS A 12 -4.75 -2.00 -10.92
N LYS A 13 -4.61 -0.67 -10.88
CA LYS A 13 -5.67 0.24 -11.34
C LYS A 13 -7.03 -0.20 -10.76
N ASP A 14 -8.04 -0.46 -11.57
CA ASP A 14 -9.36 -0.91 -11.10
C ASP A 14 -9.50 -2.44 -10.99
N THR A 15 -8.43 -3.20 -11.24
CA THR A 15 -8.44 -4.67 -11.15
C THR A 15 -8.07 -5.13 -9.74
N PRO A 16 -8.96 -5.83 -9.01
CA PRO A 16 -8.63 -6.40 -7.70
C PRO A 16 -7.70 -7.62 -7.85
N LEU A 17 -6.62 -7.64 -7.07
CA LEU A 17 -5.61 -8.69 -7.13
C LEU A 17 -5.70 -9.66 -5.95
N ALA A 18 -5.84 -9.14 -4.72
CA ALA A 18 -5.95 -9.96 -3.52
C ALA A 18 -6.62 -9.18 -2.37
N ASP A 19 -7.47 -9.84 -1.59
CA ASP A 19 -7.92 -9.33 -0.29
C ASP A 19 -6.96 -9.79 0.81
N PHE A 20 -6.70 -8.93 1.80
CA PHE A 20 -5.76 -9.25 2.87
C PHE A 20 -6.09 -8.60 4.21
N VAL A 21 -5.57 -9.23 5.26
CA VAL A 21 -5.50 -8.68 6.62
C VAL A 21 -4.11 -8.92 7.18
N ILE A 22 -3.46 -7.86 7.66
CA ILE A 22 -2.16 -7.86 8.31
C ILE A 22 -2.34 -7.47 9.78
N LYS A 23 -1.77 -8.27 10.68
CA LYS A 23 -1.72 -8.06 12.13
C LYS A 23 -0.30 -8.19 12.64
N ASP A 24 0.15 -7.20 13.40
CA ASP A 24 1.52 -7.14 13.94
C ASP A 24 2.63 -7.33 12.87
N GLY A 25 2.36 -6.94 11.63
CA GLY A 25 3.26 -7.11 10.49
C GLY A 25 3.23 -8.49 9.83
N VAL A 26 2.30 -9.36 10.19
CA VAL A 26 2.07 -10.67 9.55
C VAL A 26 0.74 -10.67 8.80
N ALA A 27 0.74 -11.12 7.54
CA ALA A 27 -0.50 -11.39 6.83
C ALA A 27 -1.20 -12.61 7.45
N VAL A 28 -2.29 -12.35 8.19
CA VAL A 28 -3.13 -13.39 8.81
C VAL A 28 -4.23 -13.87 7.87
N GLU A 29 -4.60 -13.04 6.89
CA GLU A 29 -5.47 -13.42 5.79
C GLU A 29 -4.88 -12.95 4.46
N PHE A 30 -4.94 -13.82 3.46
CA PHE A 30 -4.57 -13.51 2.08
C PHE A 30 -5.41 -14.35 1.14
N LYS A 31 -6.27 -13.70 0.37
CA LYS A 31 -7.13 -14.33 -0.64
C LYS A 31 -6.81 -13.73 -2.00
N GLN A 32 -6.10 -14.48 -2.83
CA GLN A 32 -5.86 -14.10 -4.22
C GLN A 32 -7.17 -14.08 -5.01
N LEU A 33 -7.40 -13.00 -5.74
CA LEU A 33 -8.60 -12.76 -6.56
C LEU A 33 -8.29 -12.82 -8.07
N SER A 34 -7.10 -12.37 -8.47
CA SER A 34 -6.64 -12.40 -9.86
C SER A 34 -5.72 -13.59 -10.11
N THR A 35 -5.85 -14.24 -11.27
CA THR A 35 -4.90 -15.26 -11.75
C THR A 35 -3.77 -14.66 -12.59
N GLU A 36 -3.84 -13.37 -12.93
CA GLU A 36 -2.82 -12.67 -13.72
C GLU A 36 -1.70 -12.15 -12.82
N ASN A 37 -0.69 -12.98 -12.60
CA ASN A 37 0.44 -12.68 -11.72
C ASN A 37 1.28 -11.47 -12.18
N SER A 38 1.32 -11.17 -13.49
CA SER A 38 2.05 -10.02 -14.05
C SER A 38 1.53 -8.65 -13.59
N LEU A 39 0.32 -8.60 -13.01
CA LEU A 39 -0.25 -7.36 -12.48
C LEU A 39 0.20 -7.06 -11.06
N PHE A 40 0.70 -8.05 -10.33
CA PHE A 40 1.14 -7.90 -8.95
C PHE A 40 2.40 -7.04 -8.83
N PRO A 41 2.68 -6.49 -7.63
CA PRO A 41 3.97 -5.91 -7.30
C PRO A 41 5.12 -6.87 -7.65
N PHE A 42 6.28 -6.31 -8.00
CA PHE A 42 7.47 -7.06 -8.42
C PHE A 42 7.82 -8.19 -7.44
N GLU A 43 7.73 -7.93 -6.14
CA GLU A 43 8.03 -8.89 -5.07
C GLU A 43 7.10 -10.12 -5.05
N MET A 44 5.95 -10.03 -5.72
CA MET A 44 4.84 -10.99 -5.70
C MET A 44 4.61 -11.70 -7.04
N ILE A 45 5.25 -11.28 -8.15
CA ILE A 45 4.98 -11.82 -9.50
C ILE A 45 5.13 -13.35 -9.54
N ASP A 46 6.22 -13.88 -8.98
CA ASP A 46 6.46 -15.33 -9.01
C ASP A 46 5.57 -16.08 -8.00
N HIS A 47 5.35 -15.47 -6.83
CA HIS A 47 4.69 -16.09 -5.68
C HIS A 47 3.81 -15.06 -4.93
N PRO A 48 2.54 -14.87 -5.34
CA PRO A 48 1.63 -13.96 -4.67
C PRO A 48 1.15 -14.56 -3.35
N THR A 49 1.91 -14.35 -2.27
CA THR A 49 1.57 -14.80 -0.92
C THR A 49 1.44 -13.62 0.03
N GLY A 50 0.83 -13.85 1.20
CA GLY A 50 0.72 -12.85 2.25
C GLY A 50 2.07 -12.33 2.76
N SER A 51 3.11 -13.18 2.82
CA SER A 51 4.45 -12.73 3.19
C SER A 51 5.06 -11.79 2.14
N ARG A 52 4.92 -12.14 0.85
CA ARG A 52 5.40 -11.29 -0.25
C ARG A 52 4.61 -9.98 -0.37
N LEU A 53 3.33 -9.99 0.02
CA LEU A 53 2.55 -8.76 0.15
C LEU A 53 3.15 -7.82 1.21
N VAL A 54 3.52 -8.34 2.39
CA VAL A 54 4.18 -7.53 3.43
C VAL A 54 5.49 -6.94 2.89
N ASP A 55 6.30 -7.75 2.22
CA ASP A 55 7.55 -7.28 1.60
C ASP A 55 7.30 -6.16 0.58
N ALA A 56 6.32 -6.36 -0.31
CA ALA A 56 5.92 -5.38 -1.31
C ALA A 56 5.46 -4.06 -0.67
N LEU A 57 4.65 -4.11 0.39
CA LEU A 57 4.20 -2.90 1.09
C LEU A 57 5.37 -2.17 1.76
N LEU A 58 6.26 -2.90 2.44
CA LEU A 58 7.41 -2.31 3.11
C LEU A 58 8.45 -1.72 2.15
N ALA A 59 8.60 -2.27 0.94
CA ALA A 59 9.48 -1.72 -0.09
C ALA A 59 9.07 -0.30 -0.53
N ARG A 60 7.80 0.06 -0.34
CA ARG A 60 7.26 1.40 -0.66
C ARG A 60 7.46 2.42 0.46
N VAL A 61 7.87 1.98 1.65
CA VAL A 61 8.01 2.85 2.83
C VAL A 61 9.44 3.36 2.98
N VAL A 62 9.57 4.66 3.19
CA VAL A 62 10.87 5.30 3.46
C VAL A 62 11.46 4.76 4.78
N PRO A 63 12.75 4.40 4.85
CA PRO A 63 13.38 3.93 6.09
C PRO A 63 13.29 4.95 7.23
N GLU A 64 13.09 4.47 8.45
CA GLU A 64 12.99 5.30 9.67
C GLU A 64 14.22 6.17 9.89
N THR A 65 15.40 5.71 9.46
CA THR A 65 16.68 6.40 9.59
C THR A 65 16.84 7.59 8.63
N ARG A 66 15.86 7.87 7.76
CA ARG A 66 15.92 9.02 6.84
C ARG A 66 15.87 10.33 7.63
N GLN A 67 16.93 11.14 7.48
CA GLN A 67 17.01 12.44 8.13
C GLN A 67 15.80 13.33 7.77
N GLY A 68 15.22 13.95 8.79
CA GLY A 68 14.05 14.84 8.64
C GLY A 68 12.72 14.12 8.36
N LEU A 69 12.67 12.78 8.41
CA LEU A 69 11.44 12.04 8.17
C LEU A 69 10.38 12.32 9.23
N LEU A 70 10.73 12.21 10.52
CA LEU A 70 9.76 12.39 11.61
C LEU A 70 9.12 13.78 11.59
N GLU A 71 9.91 14.84 11.35
CA GLU A 71 9.39 16.21 11.20
C GLU A 71 8.43 16.33 10.01
N ARG A 72 8.72 15.65 8.89
CA ARG A 72 7.84 15.63 7.71
C ARG A 72 6.54 14.86 7.97
N LEU A 73 6.61 13.76 8.70
CA LEU A 73 5.44 12.98 9.09
C LEU A 73 4.53 13.80 10.02
N GLU A 74 5.12 14.49 11.00
CA GLU A 74 4.38 15.35 11.93
C GLU A 74 3.64 16.48 11.20
N LYS A 75 4.25 17.09 10.19
CA LYS A 75 3.61 18.12 9.34
C LYS A 75 2.38 17.63 8.58
N VAL A 76 2.24 16.31 8.37
CA VAL A 76 1.05 15.71 7.75
C VAL A 76 0.15 14.99 8.75
N GLY A 77 0.39 15.21 10.05
CA GLY A 77 -0.43 14.66 11.14
C GLY A 77 -0.11 13.21 11.52
N ILE A 78 1.01 12.66 11.06
CA ILE A 78 1.47 11.31 11.40
C ILE A 78 2.48 11.43 12.53
N HIS A 79 2.16 10.87 13.70
CA HIS A 79 3.01 10.97 14.88
C HIS A 79 3.95 9.77 15.00
N GLY A 80 5.26 10.04 15.01
CA GLY A 80 6.29 8.99 15.05
C GLY A 80 6.36 8.18 13.75
N TYR A 81 7.05 7.04 13.80
CA TYR A 81 7.19 6.13 12.66
C TYR A 81 6.05 5.10 12.62
N ASN A 82 4.82 5.56 12.40
CA ASN A 82 3.63 4.71 12.31
C ASN A 82 3.43 4.18 10.89
N LEU A 83 3.80 2.92 10.66
CA LEU A 83 3.74 2.29 9.33
C LEU A 83 2.33 2.20 8.73
N SER A 84 1.31 1.94 9.56
CA SER A 84 -0.08 1.85 9.07
C SER A 84 -0.54 3.19 8.52
N GLU A 85 -0.22 4.28 9.21
CA GLU A 85 -0.52 5.64 8.77
C GLU A 85 0.31 6.05 7.56
N ILE A 86 1.62 5.73 7.56
CA ILE A 86 2.51 6.02 6.43
C ILE A 86 2.03 5.30 5.17
N LEU A 87 1.73 4.00 5.24
CA LEU A 87 1.23 3.22 4.10
C LEU A 87 -0.10 3.77 3.58
N ARG A 88 -1.02 4.15 4.46
CA ARG A 88 -2.29 4.80 4.08
C ARG A 88 -2.07 6.15 3.41
N PHE A 89 -1.14 6.94 3.92
CA PHE A 89 -0.81 8.27 3.39
C PHE A 89 -0.11 8.19 2.03
N GLN A 90 0.86 7.27 1.89
CA GLN A 90 1.64 7.07 0.67
C GLN A 90 0.90 6.27 -0.40
N ASN A 91 -0.26 5.70 -0.10
CA ASN A 91 -1.02 4.85 -1.00
C ASN A 91 -1.24 5.53 -2.37
N ALA A 92 -0.60 4.98 -3.41
CA ALA A 92 -0.53 5.53 -4.77
C ALA A 92 -0.01 6.98 -4.87
N SER A 93 0.88 7.40 -3.97
CA SER A 93 1.58 8.69 -4.06
C SER A 93 2.49 8.81 -5.30
N CYS A 94 2.77 7.69 -5.97
CA CYS A 94 3.43 7.61 -7.27
C CYS A 94 2.54 6.80 -8.23
N PHE A 95 2.21 7.37 -9.40
CA PHE A 95 1.35 6.71 -10.41
C PHE A 95 2.11 5.94 -11.49
N ASP A 96 3.44 5.95 -11.44
CA ASP A 96 4.27 5.05 -12.26
C ASP A 96 4.07 3.59 -11.80
N ASP A 97 3.84 3.40 -10.50
CA ASP A 97 3.31 2.16 -9.94
C ASP A 97 1.78 2.17 -10.03
N LYS A 98 1.23 1.18 -10.74
CA LYS A 98 -0.22 1.00 -10.90
C LYS A 98 -0.85 0.24 -9.73
N ASN A 99 -0.02 -0.28 -8.82
CA ASN A 99 -0.48 -1.01 -7.65
C ASN A 99 -0.83 -0.06 -6.50
N TRP A 100 -1.94 -0.33 -5.84
CA TRP A 100 -2.40 0.43 -4.68
C TRP A 100 -3.26 -0.44 -3.77
N VAL A 101 -3.56 0.05 -2.57
CA VAL A 101 -4.46 -0.62 -1.63
C VAL A 101 -5.78 0.11 -1.59
N ARG A 102 -6.87 -0.58 -1.92
CA ARG A 102 -8.22 -0.07 -1.69
C ARG A 102 -8.63 -0.36 -0.26
N PHE A 103 -8.87 0.71 0.50
CA PHE A 103 -9.41 0.66 1.85
C PHE A 103 -10.94 0.87 1.84
N SER A 104 -11.63 0.35 2.84
CA SER A 104 -13.10 0.51 2.97
C SER A 104 -13.54 1.97 3.14
N ASP A 105 -12.67 2.81 3.71
CA ASP A 105 -12.90 4.22 4.03
C ASP A 105 -12.21 5.19 3.05
N GLY A 106 -11.70 4.67 1.92
CA GLY A 106 -10.90 5.42 0.96
C GLY A 106 -11.53 5.54 -0.43
N PRO A 107 -10.72 5.99 -1.42
CA PRO A 107 -11.10 5.93 -2.84
C PRO A 107 -11.45 4.49 -3.25
N GLN A 108 -12.51 4.34 -4.05
CA GLN A 108 -13.00 3.03 -4.49
C GLN A 108 -12.59 2.67 -5.91
N SER A 109 -12.07 3.65 -6.66
CA SER A 109 -11.55 3.49 -8.02
C SER A 109 -10.21 4.18 -8.21
N TRP A 110 -9.46 3.76 -9.23
CA TRP A 110 -8.20 4.37 -9.64
C TRP A 110 -8.37 5.86 -10.00
N LYS A 111 -9.50 6.20 -10.62
CA LYS A 111 -9.85 7.58 -10.96
C LYS A 111 -10.04 8.44 -9.70
N GLU A 112 -10.78 7.95 -8.71
CA GLU A 112 -10.97 8.66 -7.43
C GLU A 112 -9.64 8.85 -6.70
N LEU A 113 -8.79 7.82 -6.68
CA LEU A 113 -7.47 7.87 -6.06
C LEU A 113 -6.59 8.96 -6.69
N ARG A 114 -6.58 9.04 -8.03
CA ARG A 114 -5.90 10.10 -8.77
C ARG A 114 -6.44 11.49 -8.48
N THR A 115 -7.76 11.61 -8.34
CA THR A 115 -8.44 12.89 -8.06
C THR A 115 -8.09 13.39 -6.65
N ARG A 116 -8.08 12.48 -5.66
CA ARG A 116 -7.71 12.78 -4.27
C ARG A 116 -6.30 13.39 -4.16
N LEU A 117 -5.35 12.89 -4.95
CA LEU A 117 -3.97 13.36 -4.95
C LEU A 117 -3.76 14.62 -5.82
N ARG A 118 -4.84 15.27 -6.28
CA ARG A 118 -4.84 16.45 -7.16
C ARG A 118 -4.03 16.23 -8.45
N TYR A 119 -3.99 15.00 -8.95
CA TYR A 119 -3.29 14.67 -10.20
C TYR A 119 -4.24 14.87 -11.39
N THR A 120 -4.41 16.13 -11.80
CA THR A 120 -4.98 16.49 -13.10
C THR A 120 -3.93 16.21 -14.18
N THR A 121 -4.06 15.09 -14.89
CA THR A 121 -3.42 14.96 -16.21
C THR A 121 -4.18 15.91 -17.14
N TYR A 122 -3.53 17.00 -17.53
CA TYR A 122 -3.88 17.72 -18.76
C TYR A 122 -3.52 16.86 -19.98
#